data_AF-A0A367AVK4-F1
#
_entry.id   AF-A0A367AVK4-F1
#
_cell.length_a   1.000
_cell.length_b   1.000
_cell.length_c   1.000
_cell.angle_alpha   90.00
_cell.angle_beta   90.00
_cell.angle_gamma   90.00
#
_symmetry.space_group_name_H-M   'P 1'
#
loop_
_entity.id
_entity.type
_entity.pdbx_description
1 polymer ?
#
loop_
_entity_poly.entity_id
_entity_poly.type
_entity_poly.pdbx_seq_one_letter_code
_entity_poly.pdbx_strand_id
1 'polypeptide(L)'
;MRRRDWWLRYVLVIALIGVVTTWIDARWFPDAHLRLERGEGFDVLWPFADSGGPVTALAALVLLVPNVAAMVTRLHDRDHSAWWLLWNLVPGIGWLVLVVTVGLLGSQPRPNRYGPRPT
;
A
#
# COMPACT_ATOMS: atom_id res chain seq x y z
N MET A 1 3.88 7.60 -13.95
CA MET A 1 3.07 6.39 -14.31
C MET A 1 1.62 6.77 -14.57
N ARG A 2 0.89 6.18 -15.53
CA ARG A 2 -0.55 6.52 -15.73
C ARG A 2 -1.40 5.89 -14.61
N ARG A 3 -2.51 6.56 -14.24
CA ARG A 3 -3.42 6.10 -13.17
C ARG A 3 -3.88 4.65 -13.39
N ARG A 4 -4.31 4.31 -14.61
CA ARG A 4 -4.74 2.95 -14.97
C ARG A 4 -3.65 1.89 -14.79
N ASP A 5 -2.41 2.22 -15.12
CA ASP A 5 -1.29 1.28 -15.04
C ASP A 5 -0.93 1.03 -13.58
N TRP A 6 -1.04 2.05 -12.71
CA TRP A 6 -0.89 1.88 -11.26
C TRP A 6 -1.97 0.94 -10.69
N TRP A 7 -3.24 1.15 -11.02
CA TRP A 7 -4.29 0.25 -10.53
C TRP A 7 -4.14 -1.18 -11.08
N LEU A 8 -3.91 -1.34 -12.39
CA LEU A 8 -3.94 -2.67 -13.04
C LEU A 8 -2.64 -3.46 -12.89
N ARG A 9 -1.48 -2.81 -12.90
CA ARG A 9 -0.19 -3.52 -12.88
C ARG A 9 0.41 -3.56 -11.48
N TYR A 10 0.08 -2.58 -10.65
CA TYR A 10 0.66 -2.46 -9.32
C TYR A 10 -0.31 -2.93 -8.25
N VAL A 11 -1.42 -2.21 -8.07
CA VAL A 11 -2.39 -2.50 -7.01
C VAL A 11 -3.05 -3.86 -7.19
N LEU A 12 -3.49 -4.19 -8.41
CA LEU A 12 -4.11 -5.49 -8.69
C LEU A 12 -3.14 -6.66 -8.45
N VAL A 13 -1.88 -6.52 -8.83
CA VAL A 13 -0.87 -7.56 -8.61
C VAL A 13 -0.60 -7.76 -7.13
N ILE A 14 -0.44 -6.67 -6.36
CA ILE A 14 -0.29 -6.76 -4.90
C ILE A 14 -1.53 -7.37 -4.25
N ALA A 15 -2.73 -6.97 -4.67
CA ALA A 15 -3.97 -7.51 -4.16
C ALA A 15 -4.11 -9.01 -4.44
N LEU A 16 -3.77 -9.46 -5.66
CA LEU A 16 -3.74 -10.88 -6.02
C LEU A 16 -2.73 -11.65 -5.18
N ILE A 17 -1.51 -11.12 -5.00
CA ILE A 17 -0.52 -11.74 -4.12
C ILE A 17 -1.06 -11.85 -2.70
N GLY A 18 -1.67 -10.77 -2.16
CA GLY A 18 -2.25 -10.78 -0.81
C GLY A 18 -3.37 -11.81 -0.64
N VAL A 19 -4.26 -11.95 -1.64
CA VAL A 19 -5.31 -12.99 -1.62
C VAL A 19 -4.70 -14.39 -1.65
N VAL A 20 -3.67 -14.60 -2.48
CA VAL A 20 -2.99 -15.89 -2.58
C VAL A 20 -2.24 -16.23 -1.29
N THR A 21 -1.52 -15.29 -0.68
CA THR A 21 -0.75 -15.54 0.54
C THR A 21 -1.66 -15.81 1.73
N THR A 22 -2.77 -15.06 1.85
CA THR A 22 -3.77 -15.30 2.90
C THR A 22 -4.48 -16.64 2.72
N TRP A 23 -4.80 -17.04 1.48
CA TRP A 23 -5.34 -18.37 1.20
C TRP A 23 -4.34 -19.49 1.55
N ILE A 24 -3.05 -19.29 1.25
CA ILE A 24 -1.98 -20.22 1.63
C ILE A 24 -1.89 -20.34 3.16
N ASP A 25 -1.77 -19.23 3.86
CA ASP A 25 -1.67 -19.25 5.32
C ASP A 25 -2.89 -19.93 5.97
N ALA A 26 -4.10 -19.62 5.49
CA ALA A 26 -5.31 -20.26 5.99
C ALA A 26 -5.34 -21.79 5.76
N ARG A 27 -4.74 -22.27 4.68
CA ARG A 27 -4.78 -23.70 4.32
C ARG A 27 -3.68 -24.53 4.98
N TRP A 28 -2.48 -23.96 5.12
CA TRP A 28 -1.27 -24.68 5.57
C TRP A 28 -0.78 -24.25 6.95
N PHE A 29 -1.11 -23.05 7.39
CA PHE A 29 -0.63 -22.46 8.65
C PHE A 29 -1.77 -21.86 9.49
N PRO A 30 -2.86 -22.62 9.77
CA PRO A 30 -4.06 -22.07 10.40
C PRO A 30 -3.83 -21.52 11.81
N ASP A 31 -2.81 -22.01 12.52
CA ASP A 31 -2.48 -21.62 13.89
C ASP A 31 -1.22 -20.75 14.01
N ALA A 32 -0.58 -20.41 12.89
CA ALA A 32 0.71 -19.71 12.89
C ALA A 32 0.57 -18.18 12.74
N HIS A 33 -0.59 -17.62 13.08
CA HIS A 33 -0.75 -16.17 13.12
C HIS A 33 0.03 -15.57 14.28
N LEU A 34 0.72 -14.47 13.99
CA LEU A 34 1.29 -13.62 15.04
C LEU A 34 0.11 -13.03 15.83
N ARG A 35 -0.26 -13.68 16.95
CA ARG A 35 -1.24 -13.17 17.91
C ARG A 35 -0.65 -11.98 18.66
N LEU A 36 -0.60 -10.85 17.97
CA LEU A 36 -0.52 -9.57 18.65
C LEU A 36 -1.91 -9.33 19.22
N GLU A 37 -2.06 -9.41 20.55
CA GLU A 37 -3.30 -8.99 21.23
C GLU A 37 -3.53 -7.51 20.92
N ARG A 38 -4.31 -7.24 19.88
CA ARG A 38 -4.64 -5.90 19.43
C ARG A 38 -6.07 -5.61 19.87
N GLY A 39 -6.27 -4.50 20.58
CA GLY A 39 -7.59 -4.13 21.10
C GLY A 39 -8.59 -3.90 19.96
N GLU A 40 -9.83 -4.36 20.15
CA GLU A 40 -10.89 -4.46 19.13
C GLU A 40 -11.23 -3.17 18.35
N GLY A 41 -10.71 -2.01 18.77
CA GLY A 41 -10.95 -0.73 18.11
C GLY A 41 -9.99 -0.36 16.98
N PHE A 42 -8.83 -1.02 16.86
CA PHE A 42 -7.83 -0.63 15.85
C PHE A 42 -8.23 -1.03 14.42
N ASP A 43 -8.92 -2.16 14.26
CA ASP A 43 -9.29 -2.74 12.97
C ASP A 43 -10.24 -1.83 12.16
N VAL A 44 -11.03 -1.01 12.84
CA VAL A 44 -11.91 0.00 12.21
C VAL A 44 -11.11 1.17 11.63
N LEU A 45 -9.98 1.50 12.27
CA LEU A 45 -9.13 2.64 11.91
C LEU A 45 -8.10 2.27 10.82
N TRP A 46 -7.83 0.97 10.64
CA TRP A 46 -6.89 0.46 9.66
C TRP A 46 -7.55 -0.67 8.84
N PRO A 47 -8.07 -0.40 7.63
CA PRO A 47 -8.88 -1.34 6.87
C PRO A 47 -8.07 -2.49 6.24
N PHE A 48 -6.77 -2.56 6.51
CA PHE A 48 -5.92 -3.63 5.99
C PHE A 48 -5.97 -4.79 6.97
N ALA A 49 -6.20 -5.98 6.44
CA ALA A 49 -6.50 -7.15 7.24
C ALA A 49 -5.33 -7.52 8.18
N ASP A 50 -5.64 -7.70 9.45
CA ASP A 50 -4.73 -8.26 10.47
C ASP A 50 -4.62 -9.79 10.37
N SER A 51 -5.23 -10.39 9.35
CA SER A 51 -5.12 -11.81 9.03
C SER A 51 -3.92 -12.05 8.11
N GLY A 52 -2.78 -12.40 8.69
CA GLY A 52 -1.60 -12.83 7.95
C GLY A 52 -0.82 -13.89 8.74
N GLY A 53 -0.50 -15.00 8.08
CA GLY A 53 0.42 -16.01 8.60
C GLY A 53 1.87 -15.75 8.12
N PRO A 54 2.77 -16.73 8.30
CA PRO A 54 4.19 -16.57 7.95
C PRO A 54 4.42 -16.25 6.47
N VAL A 55 3.59 -16.77 5.56
CA VAL A 55 3.76 -16.52 4.12
C VAL A 55 3.35 -15.10 3.76
N THR A 56 2.24 -14.61 4.32
CA THR A 56 1.81 -13.21 4.16
C THR A 56 2.83 -12.24 4.74
N ALA A 57 3.43 -12.56 5.88
CA ALA A 57 4.50 -11.75 6.48
C ALA A 57 5.75 -11.65 5.59
N LEU A 58 6.19 -12.78 5.01
CA LEU A 58 7.32 -12.81 4.08
C LEU A 58 7.02 -12.04 2.80
N ALA A 59 5.82 -12.20 2.23
CA ALA A 59 5.41 -11.46 1.04
C ALA A 59 5.38 -9.94 1.32
N ALA A 60 4.88 -9.52 2.48
CA ALA A 60 4.89 -8.12 2.90
C ALA A 60 6.31 -7.54 3.00
N LEU A 61 7.26 -8.30 3.55
CA LEU A 61 8.68 -7.92 3.64
C LEU A 61 9.32 -7.73 2.27
N VAL A 62 9.13 -8.70 1.36
CA VAL A 62 9.67 -8.62 0.00
C VAL A 62 9.06 -7.46 -0.78
N LEU A 63 7.76 -7.22 -0.61
CA LEU A 63 7.05 -6.15 -1.30
C LEU A 63 7.20 -4.77 -0.64
N LEU A 64 7.79 -4.68 0.56
CA LEU A 64 7.93 -3.42 1.30
C LEU A 64 8.68 -2.36 0.49
N VAL A 65 9.87 -2.70 0.02
CA VAL A 65 10.72 -1.78 -0.75
C VAL A 65 10.05 -1.32 -2.06
N PRO A 66 9.56 -2.21 -2.94
CA PRO A 66 8.91 -1.77 -4.17
C PRO A 66 7.61 -0.98 -3.90
N ASN A 67 6.89 -1.27 -2.81
CA ASN A 67 5.68 -0.52 -2.42
C ASN A 67 5.98 0.90 -2.01
N VAL A 68 6.96 1.09 -1.13
CA VAL A 68 7.42 2.42 -0.76
C VAL A 68 7.91 3.18 -2.00
N ALA A 69 8.74 2.55 -2.85
CA ALA A 69 9.27 3.19 -4.06
C ALA A 69 8.16 3.62 -5.05
N ALA A 70 7.15 2.76 -5.26
CA ALA A 70 6.01 3.07 -6.13
C ALA A 70 5.15 4.22 -5.59
N MET A 71 4.88 4.23 -4.27
CA MET A 71 4.13 5.32 -3.64
C MET A 71 4.89 6.64 -3.67
N VAL A 72 6.19 6.64 -3.39
CA VAL A 72 7.05 7.84 -3.50
C VAL A 72 7.03 8.39 -4.92
N THR A 73 7.16 7.54 -5.93
CA THR A 73 7.09 7.95 -7.34
C THR A 73 5.76 8.63 -7.66
N ARG A 74 4.64 8.10 -7.16
CA ARG A 74 3.31 8.70 -7.36
C ARG A 74 3.08 9.99 -6.58
N LEU A 75 3.69 10.12 -5.39
CA LEU A 75 3.71 11.38 -4.64
C LEU A 75 4.50 12.44 -5.39
N HIS A 76 5.66 12.08 -5.94
CA HIS A 76 6.49 12.96 -6.75
C HIS A 76 5.80 13.35 -8.06
N ASP A 77 5.08 12.44 -8.73
CA ASP A 77 4.20 12.72 -9.89
C ASP A 77 3.16 13.83 -9.60
N ARG A 78 2.91 14.13 -8.32
CA ARG A 78 1.95 15.13 -7.84
C ARG A 78 2.59 16.33 -7.12
N ASP A 79 3.91 16.44 -7.13
CA ASP A 79 4.69 17.47 -6.43
C ASP A 79 4.67 17.37 -4.89
N HIS A 80 4.22 16.24 -4.34
CA HIS A 80 4.33 15.96 -2.90
C HIS A 80 5.71 15.39 -2.56
N SER A 81 6.20 15.61 -1.34
CA SER A 81 7.43 14.97 -0.84
C SER A 81 7.15 13.55 -0.34
N ALA A 82 8.18 12.70 -0.32
CA ALA A 82 8.10 11.35 0.25
C ALA A 82 7.60 11.32 1.71
N TRP A 83 7.80 12.41 2.45
CA TRP A 83 7.27 12.61 3.81
C TRP A 83 5.75 12.49 3.91
N TRP A 84 5.01 12.62 2.81
CA TRP A 84 3.58 12.34 2.79
C TRP A 84 3.25 10.90 3.19
N LEU A 85 4.18 9.95 3.05
CA LEU A 85 3.99 8.59 3.55
C LEU A 85 3.77 8.53 5.06
N LEU A 86 4.24 9.53 5.83
CA LEU A 86 3.99 9.61 7.27
C LEU A 86 2.51 9.76 7.60
N TRP A 87 1.65 10.13 6.65
CA TRP A 87 0.20 10.07 6.86
C TRP A 87 -0.26 8.67 7.25
N ASN A 88 0.39 7.59 6.81
CA ASN A 88 0.05 6.23 7.26
C ASN A 88 0.20 6.01 8.77
N LEU A 89 0.94 6.87 9.49
CA LEU A 89 1.05 6.81 10.95
C LEU A 89 -0.16 7.44 11.66
N VAL A 90 -1.01 8.16 10.93
CA VAL A 90 -2.25 8.76 11.46
C VAL A 90 -3.39 7.74 11.29
N PRO A 91 -3.89 7.13 12.38
CA PRO A 91 -4.94 6.13 12.30
C PRO A 91 -6.26 6.71 11.77
N GLY A 92 -7.04 5.90 11.06
CA GLY A 92 -8.36 6.27 10.52
C GLY A 92 -8.31 7.08 9.23
N ILE A 93 -7.65 8.24 9.23
CA ILE A 93 -7.70 9.20 8.10
C ILE A 93 -6.46 9.12 7.21
N GLY A 94 -5.31 8.73 7.78
CA GLY A 94 -4.02 8.78 7.10
C GLY A 94 -3.91 7.98 5.81
N TRP A 95 -4.37 6.73 5.86
CA TRP A 95 -4.38 5.84 4.70
C TRP A 95 -5.33 6.37 3.61
N LEU A 96 -6.45 7.00 3.98
CA LEU A 96 -7.42 7.56 3.05
C LEU A 96 -6.82 8.73 2.26
N VAL A 97 -6.10 9.63 2.95
CA VAL A 97 -5.38 10.74 2.32
C VAL A 97 -4.42 10.22 1.25
N LEU A 98 -3.70 9.14 1.56
CA LEU A 98 -2.77 8.52 0.63
C LEU A 98 -3.47 7.79 -0.52
N VAL A 99 -4.55 7.04 -0.28
CA VAL A 99 -5.33 6.39 -1.35
C VAL A 99 -5.89 7.43 -2.33
N VAL A 100 -6.45 8.52 -1.83
CA VAL A 100 -6.97 9.60 -2.67
C VAL A 100 -5.83 10.23 -3.48
N THR A 101 -4.75 10.63 -2.81
CA THR A 101 -3.63 11.35 -3.43
C THR A 101 -2.88 10.49 -4.44
N VAL A 102 -2.49 9.28 -4.04
CA VAL A 102 -1.66 8.35 -4.84
C VAL A 102 -2.49 7.59 -5.87
N GLY A 103 -3.74 7.22 -5.53
CA GLY A 103 -4.54 6.32 -6.35
C GLY A 103 -5.61 6.96 -7.21
N LEU A 104 -6.37 7.92 -6.66
CA LEU A 104 -7.51 8.49 -7.37
C LEU A 104 -7.12 9.68 -8.24
N LEU A 105 -6.21 10.53 -7.76
CA LEU A 105 -5.86 11.75 -8.46
C LEU A 105 -4.81 11.53 -9.57
N GLY A 106 -5.06 12.07 -10.77
CA GLY A 106 -4.16 12.00 -11.93
C GLY A 106 -2.94 12.91 -11.81
N SER A 107 -1.77 12.50 -12.30
CA SER A 107 -0.51 13.27 -12.18
C SER A 107 -0.61 14.72 -12.66
N GLN A 108 0.23 15.61 -12.11
CA GLN A 108 0.21 17.02 -12.48
C GLN A 108 0.53 17.23 -13.97
N PRO A 109 -0.26 18.05 -14.70
CA PRO A 109 -0.06 18.26 -16.13
C PRO A 109 1.18 19.12 -16.45
N ARG A 110 1.70 19.88 -15.49
CA ARG A 110 2.90 20.70 -15.64
C ARG A 110 4.14 19.99 -15.10
N PRO A 111 5.34 20.33 -15.59
CA PRO A 111 6.59 19.95 -14.94
C PRO A 111 6.56 20.37 -13.47
N ASN A 112 7.07 19.51 -12.59
CA ASN A 112 7.18 19.79 -11.16
C ASN A 112 8.65 19.82 -10.73
N ARG A 113 8.91 20.05 -9.43
CA ARG A 113 10.29 20.11 -8.90
C ARG A 113 11.08 18.80 -9.00
N TYR A 114 10.41 17.70 -9.33
CA TYR A 114 11.00 16.37 -9.54
C TYR A 114 11.26 16.06 -11.02
N GLY A 115 11.00 17.02 -11.91
CA GLY A 115 11.31 16.94 -13.33
C GLY A 115 10.09 16.85 -14.24
N PRO A 116 10.31 16.86 -15.56
CA PRO A 116 9.25 16.67 -16.53
C PRO A 116 8.71 15.23 -16.47
N ARG A 117 7.42 15.07 -16.72
CA ARG A 117 6.78 13.76 -16.79
C ARG A 117 7.50 12.93 -17.87
N PRO A 118 7.91 11.67 -17.61
CA PRO A 118 8.44 10.81 -18.65
C PRO A 118 7.40 10.66 -19.76
N THR A 119 7.83 10.87 -20.99
CA THR A 119 7.01 10.83 -22.22
C THR A 119 6.36 9.47 -22.42
#